data_AF-A0A2H6NBB8-F1
#
_entry.id   AF-A0A2H6NBB8-F1
#
_cell.length_a   1.000
_cell.length_b   1.000
_cell.length_c   1.000
_cell.angle_alpha   90.00
_cell.angle_beta   90.00
_cell.angle_gamma   90.00
#
_symmetry.space_group_name_H-M   'P 1'
#
loop_
_entity.id
_entity.type
_entity.pdbx_description
1 polymer ?
#
loop_
_entity_poly.entity_id
_entity_poly.type
_entity_poly.pdbx_seq_one_letter_code
_entity_poly.pdbx_strand_id
1 'polypeptide(L)'
;MPLLQGNALQSEHEFLFHYCNAYLNAVRWHPRNSNSIWKIFYFTPNFSPKESNGCYDYHVCFCHGPYVTYHDPPLLFDLFKDPEENNPLTPETESHFHEILQTIHHAVDNHTKSILAVPNQFSLGHILWKPWLQPCCSSLLQWCYCNHES
;
A
#
# COMPACT_ATOMS: atom_id res chain seq x y z
N MET A 1 4.19 -23.97 -11.02
CA MET A 1 3.96 -22.54 -11.32
C MET A 1 2.81 -22.45 -12.30
N PRO A 2 1.56 -22.70 -11.88
CA PRO A 2 0.46 -22.96 -12.81
C PRO A 2 0.23 -21.84 -13.83
N LEU A 3 0.25 -20.58 -13.38
CA LEU A 3 0.09 -19.42 -14.25
C LEU A 3 1.21 -19.28 -15.29
N LEU A 4 2.48 -19.41 -14.88
CA LEU A 4 3.62 -19.31 -15.80
C LEU A 4 3.73 -20.48 -16.78
N GLN A 5 3.20 -21.63 -16.40
CA GLN A 5 3.19 -22.84 -17.24
C GLN A 5 1.94 -22.90 -18.15
N GLY A 6 1.04 -21.92 -18.07
CA GLY A 6 -0.23 -21.91 -18.82
C GLY A 6 -1.27 -22.91 -18.32
N ASN A 7 -1.03 -23.57 -17.19
CA ASN A 7 -1.97 -24.52 -16.57
C ASN A 7 -3.11 -23.82 -15.80
N ALA A 8 -2.99 -22.52 -15.58
CA ALA A 8 -4.04 -21.66 -15.03
C ALA A 8 -4.10 -20.36 -15.83
N LEU A 9 -5.31 -19.87 -16.11
CA LEU A 9 -5.52 -18.65 -16.88
C LEU A 9 -5.47 -17.37 -16.01
N GLN A 10 -5.67 -17.50 -14.70
CA GLN A 10 -5.71 -16.39 -13.76
C GLN A 10 -4.90 -16.74 -12.51
N SER A 11 -4.31 -15.71 -11.88
CA SER A 11 -3.65 -15.83 -10.58
C SER A 11 -4.66 -16.23 -9.50
N GLU A 12 -4.19 -16.95 -8.48
CA GLU A 12 -5.02 -17.27 -7.30
C GLU A 12 -5.39 -16.05 -6.44
N HIS A 13 -4.70 -14.92 -6.67
CA HIS A 13 -4.88 -13.69 -5.91
C HIS A 13 -6.11 -12.91 -6.39
N GLU A 14 -7.26 -13.25 -5.83
CA GLU A 14 -8.49 -12.49 -6.00
C GLU A 14 -8.47 -11.17 -5.22
N PHE A 15 -7.90 -11.15 -4.01
CA PHE A 15 -7.70 -9.93 -3.23
C PHE A 15 -6.22 -9.59 -3.07
N LEU A 16 -5.89 -8.31 -3.20
CA LEU A 16 -4.61 -7.73 -2.79
C LEU A 16 -4.86 -6.54 -1.86
N PHE A 17 -4.15 -6.50 -0.74
CA PHE A 17 -4.22 -5.43 0.25
C PHE A 17 -3.00 -4.53 0.10
N HIS A 18 -3.22 -3.25 -0.17
CA HIS A 18 -2.18 -2.26 -0.40
C HIS A 18 -2.01 -1.42 0.86
N TYR A 19 -0.89 -1.65 1.55
CA TYR A 19 -0.53 -0.90 2.76
C TYR A 19 0.38 0.29 2.42
N CYS A 20 0.13 1.42 3.09
CA CYS A 20 1.07 2.52 3.21
C CYS A 20 1.64 2.47 4.63
N ASN A 21 2.86 1.94 4.79
CA ASN A 21 3.44 1.56 6.08
C ASN A 21 2.49 0.61 6.86
N ALA A 22 2.07 1.00 8.06
CA ALA A 22 1.15 0.21 8.90
C ALA A 22 -0.34 0.46 8.60
N TYR A 23 -0.66 1.34 7.65
CA TYR A 23 -2.02 1.78 7.36
C TYR A 23 -2.54 1.11 6.08
N LEU A 24 -3.68 0.43 6.17
CA LEU A 24 -4.34 -0.14 4.99
C LEU A 24 -4.87 1.01 4.12
N ASN A 25 -4.26 1.23 2.96
CA ASN A 25 -4.57 2.34 2.08
C ASN A 25 -5.64 1.97 1.05
N ALA A 26 -5.44 0.84 0.38
CA ALA A 26 -6.29 0.42 -0.72
C ALA A 26 -6.45 -1.11 -0.75
N VAL A 27 -7.51 -1.56 -1.41
CA VAL A 27 -7.75 -2.99 -1.64
C VAL A 27 -8.13 -3.18 -3.09
N ARG A 28 -7.46 -4.12 -3.76
CA ARG A 28 -7.80 -4.55 -5.11
C ARG A 28 -8.51 -5.89 -5.05
N TRP A 29 -9.66 -5.99 -5.70
CA TRP A 29 -10.43 -7.19 -5.86
C TRP A 29 -10.63 -7.51 -7.35
N HIS A 30 -10.19 -8.69 -7.76
CA HIS A 30 -10.34 -9.22 -9.11
C HIS A 30 -11.20 -10.50 -9.07
N PRO A 31 -12.54 -10.37 -9.16
CA PRO A 31 -13.46 -11.52 -9.13
C PRO A 31 -13.12 -12.57 -10.19
N ARG A 32 -13.35 -13.85 -9.89
CA ARG A 32 -13.03 -14.97 -10.81
C ARG A 32 -13.87 -15.01 -12.08
N ASN A 33 -15.10 -14.52 -12.00
CA ASN A 33 -16.08 -14.63 -13.08
C ASN A 33 -16.27 -13.32 -13.87
N SER A 34 -15.38 -12.34 -13.68
CA SER A 34 -15.47 -11.04 -14.34
C SER A 34 -14.08 -10.51 -14.69
N ASN A 35 -14.01 -9.70 -15.74
CA ASN A 35 -12.78 -9.02 -16.15
C ASN A 35 -12.55 -7.72 -15.37
N SER A 36 -13.57 -7.19 -14.69
CA SER A 36 -13.43 -5.96 -13.91
C SER A 36 -12.44 -6.16 -12.77
N ILE A 37 -11.67 -5.13 -12.50
CA ILE A 37 -10.66 -5.11 -11.44
C ILE A 37 -11.00 -3.95 -10.54
N TRP A 38 -11.71 -4.24 -9.45
CA TRP A 38 -12.14 -3.23 -8.51
C TRP A 38 -10.99 -2.82 -7.62
N LYS A 39 -10.80 -1.53 -7.42
CA LYS A 39 -9.86 -1.01 -6.44
C LYS A 39 -10.51 0.08 -5.62
N ILE A 40 -10.42 -0.05 -4.31
CA ILE A 40 -10.87 0.99 -3.38
C ILE A 40 -9.71 1.69 -2.72
N PHE A 41 -9.88 2.97 -2.37
CA PHE A 41 -8.97 3.73 -1.52
C PHE A 41 -9.70 4.24 -0.29
N TYR A 42 -9.21 3.85 0.89
CA TYR A 42 -9.67 4.39 2.17
C TYR A 42 -9.16 5.81 2.40
N PHE A 43 -8.00 6.14 1.84
CA PHE A 43 -7.45 7.49 1.86
C PHE A 43 -6.52 7.73 0.67
N THR A 44 -6.34 9.00 0.30
CA THR A 44 -5.39 9.45 -0.72
C THR A 44 -4.41 10.47 -0.13
N PRO A 45 -3.16 10.54 -0.63
CA PRO A 45 -2.21 11.54 -0.19
C PRO A 45 -2.62 12.94 -0.65
N ASN A 46 -2.31 13.95 0.16
CA ASN A 46 -2.48 15.35 -0.20
C ASN A 46 -1.27 15.80 -1.02
N PHE A 47 -1.39 15.78 -2.34
CA PHE A 47 -0.31 16.19 -3.24
C PHE A 47 0.08 17.65 -3.04
N SER A 48 1.38 17.92 -3.17
CA SER A 48 1.94 19.27 -3.13
C SER A 48 3.05 19.41 -4.16
N PRO A 49 2.94 20.34 -5.14
CA PRO A 49 1.84 21.30 -5.31
C PRO A 49 0.50 20.63 -5.68
N LYS A 50 -0.61 21.33 -5.44
CA LYS A 50 -1.96 20.82 -5.73
C LYS A 50 -2.05 20.42 -7.21
N GLU A 51 -2.76 19.33 -7.51
CA GLU A 51 -2.90 18.75 -8.86
C GLU A 51 -1.63 18.16 -9.46
N SER A 52 -0.52 18.14 -8.72
CA SER A 52 0.60 17.27 -9.06
C SER A 52 0.31 15.82 -8.66
N ASN A 53 1.11 14.88 -9.14
CA ASN A 53 1.04 13.47 -8.75
C ASN A 53 2.10 13.10 -7.69
N GLY A 54 2.47 14.05 -6.83
CA GLY A 54 3.54 13.85 -5.85
C GLY A 54 3.47 14.79 -4.65
N CYS A 55 4.29 14.50 -3.65
CA CYS A 55 4.43 15.30 -2.44
C CYS A 55 5.82 15.93 -2.41
N TYR A 56 6.06 16.89 -3.31
CA TYR A 56 7.39 17.47 -3.55
C TYR A 56 7.91 18.26 -2.34
N ASP A 57 7.04 18.95 -1.60
CA ASP A 57 7.41 19.71 -0.39
C ASP A 57 7.99 18.82 0.72
N TYR A 58 7.55 17.56 0.78
CA TYR A 58 7.99 16.58 1.78
C TYR A 58 8.92 15.53 1.21
N HIS A 59 9.27 15.63 -0.08
CA HIS A 59 9.94 14.63 -0.92
C HIS A 59 9.22 13.28 -1.08
N VAL A 60 8.40 12.86 -0.12
CA VAL A 60 7.61 11.64 -0.14
C VAL A 60 6.22 11.88 0.46
N CYS A 61 5.22 11.14 -0.02
CA CYS A 61 3.88 11.20 0.55
C CYS A 61 3.79 10.36 1.83
N PHE A 62 3.22 10.96 2.89
CA PHE A 62 2.95 10.25 4.15
C PHE A 62 1.63 9.46 4.10
N CYS A 63 1.42 8.60 5.09
CA CYS A 63 0.32 7.63 5.12
C CYS A 63 -0.80 7.95 6.12
N HIS A 64 -0.67 9.01 6.92
CA HIS A 64 -1.60 9.30 8.01
C HIS A 64 -1.60 10.78 8.41
N GLY A 65 -2.55 11.15 9.27
CA GLY A 65 -2.61 12.49 9.87
C GLY A 65 -3.00 13.57 8.85
N PRO A 66 -2.43 14.79 8.94
CA PRO A 66 -2.85 15.92 8.09
C PRO A 66 -2.38 15.80 6.63
N TYR A 67 -1.59 14.77 6.31
CA TYR A 67 -0.98 14.57 5.00
C TYR A 67 -1.84 13.73 4.06
N VAL A 68 -2.98 13.22 4.53
CA VAL A 68 -3.90 12.39 3.75
C VAL A 68 -5.33 12.89 3.88
N THR A 69 -6.15 12.57 2.89
CA THR A 69 -7.61 12.74 2.93
C THR A 69 -8.27 11.38 3.02
N TYR A 70 -9.04 11.14 4.08
CA TYR A 70 -9.82 9.92 4.26
C TYR A 70 -11.17 10.01 3.54
N HIS A 71 -11.64 8.86 3.03
CA HIS A 71 -12.87 8.76 2.25
C HIS A 71 -13.86 7.82 2.92
N ASP A 72 -15.08 8.30 3.13
CA ASP A 72 -16.21 7.51 3.64
C ASP A 72 -17.50 7.91 2.90
N PRO A 73 -18.01 7.08 1.97
CA PRO A 73 -17.48 5.77 1.57
C PRO A 73 -16.11 5.86 0.87
N PRO A 74 -15.33 4.75 0.82
CA PRO A 74 -14.06 4.70 0.09
C PRO A 74 -14.23 5.04 -1.39
N LEU A 75 -13.22 5.68 -1.99
CA LEU A 75 -13.22 5.88 -3.45
C LEU A 75 -13.12 4.52 -4.14
N LEU A 76 -13.89 4.30 -5.20
CA LEU A 76 -13.93 3.05 -5.96
C LEU A 76 -13.55 3.30 -7.42
N PHE A 77 -12.76 2.40 -8.00
CA PHE A 77 -12.35 2.44 -9.41
C PHE A 77 -12.46 1.04 -10.04
N ASP A 78 -12.68 0.98 -11.35
CA ASP A 78 -12.52 -0.25 -12.16
C ASP A 78 -11.26 -0.13 -13.03
N LEU A 79 -10.16 -0.73 -12.58
CA LEU A 79 -8.86 -0.65 -13.27
C LEU A 79 -8.87 -1.32 -14.65
N PHE A 80 -9.85 -2.18 -14.94
CA PHE A 80 -9.99 -2.75 -16.26
C PHE A 80 -10.45 -1.70 -17.28
N LYS A 81 -11.31 -0.76 -16.86
CA LYS A 81 -11.86 0.31 -17.70
C LYS A 81 -11.05 1.60 -17.61
N ASP A 82 -10.59 1.93 -16.41
CA ASP A 82 -9.83 3.14 -16.10
C ASP A 82 -8.51 2.77 -15.39
N PRO A 83 -7.49 2.34 -16.14
CA PRO A 83 -6.18 2.01 -15.58
C PRO A 83 -5.43 3.23 -15.05
N GLU A 84 -5.85 4.45 -15.38
CA GLU A 84 -5.23 5.69 -14.91
C GLU A 84 -5.78 6.15 -13.55
N GLU A 85 -6.86 5.52 -13.08
CA GLU A 85 -7.49 5.81 -11.78
C GLU A 85 -7.99 7.28 -11.67
N ASN A 86 -8.47 7.84 -12.79
CA ASN A 86 -8.85 9.24 -12.90
C ASN A 86 -10.33 9.50 -12.62
N ASN A 87 -11.20 8.50 -12.78
CA ASN A 87 -12.65 8.64 -12.74
C ASN A 87 -13.24 7.75 -11.63
N PRO A 88 -13.43 8.28 -10.41
CA PRO A 88 -14.02 7.50 -9.33
C PRO A 88 -15.48 7.14 -9.65
N LEU A 89 -15.84 5.90 -9.33
CA LEU A 89 -17.20 5.38 -9.42
C LEU A 89 -18.02 5.83 -8.21
N THR A 90 -19.32 5.98 -8.41
CA THR A 90 -20.29 6.40 -7.40
C THR A 90 -21.52 5.48 -7.47
N PRO A 91 -22.42 5.51 -6.47
CA PRO A 91 -23.67 4.74 -6.52
C PRO A 91 -24.53 5.02 -7.76
N GLU A 92 -24.41 6.21 -8.36
CA GLU A 92 -25.14 6.60 -9.57
C GLU A 92 -24.50 6.04 -10.86
N THR A 93 -23.19 5.82 -10.87
CA THR A 93 -22.44 5.38 -12.06
C THR A 93 -22.17 3.87 -12.07
N GLU A 94 -22.22 3.20 -10.92
CA GLU A 94 -22.05 1.75 -10.79
C GLU A 94 -23.17 1.13 -9.95
N SER A 95 -24.00 0.28 -10.56
CA SER A 95 -25.15 -0.34 -9.89
C SER A 95 -24.74 -1.31 -8.78
N HIS A 96 -23.56 -1.95 -8.88
CA HIS A 96 -23.05 -2.88 -7.88
C HIS A 96 -22.20 -2.20 -6.80
N PHE A 97 -22.15 -0.86 -6.75
CA PHE A 97 -21.25 -0.10 -5.87
C PHE A 97 -21.25 -0.61 -4.42
N HIS A 98 -22.43 -0.72 -3.81
CA HIS A 98 -22.56 -1.16 -2.41
C HIS A 98 -22.19 -2.63 -2.20
N GLU A 99 -22.50 -3.50 -3.16
CA GLU A 99 -22.16 -4.92 -3.11
C GLU A 99 -20.65 -5.15 -3.19
N ILE A 100 -19.97 -4.39 -4.07
CA ILE A 100 -18.51 -4.39 -4.22
C ILE A 100 -17.86 -3.96 -2.90
N LEU A 101 -18.29 -2.83 -2.33
CA LEU A 101 -17.76 -2.34 -1.06
C LEU A 101 -17.98 -3.34 0.09
N GLN A 102 -19.18 -3.93 0.17
CA GLN A 102 -19.49 -4.93 1.20
C GLN A 102 -18.59 -6.18 1.07
N THR A 103 -18.37 -6.65 -0.16
CA THR A 103 -17.51 -7.81 -0.44
C THR A 103 -16.06 -7.53 -0.03
N ILE A 104 -15.55 -6.35 -0.38
CA ILE A 104 -14.21 -5.92 0.00
C ILE A 104 -14.09 -5.74 1.52
N HIS A 105 -15.09 -5.14 2.18
CA HIS A 105 -15.10 -4.99 3.64
C HIS A 105 -15.00 -6.33 4.36
N HIS A 106 -15.78 -7.33 3.91
CA HIS A 106 -15.70 -8.67 4.48
C HIS A 106 -14.31 -9.32 4.27
N ALA A 107 -13.68 -9.10 3.12
CA ALA A 107 -12.32 -9.56 2.87
C ALA A 107 -11.29 -8.86 3.78
N VAL A 108 -11.45 -7.55 4.02
CA VAL A 108 -10.62 -6.79 4.98
C VAL A 108 -10.80 -7.29 6.40
N ASP A 109 -12.03 -7.56 6.84
CA ASP A 109 -12.29 -8.11 8.17
C ASP A 109 -11.63 -9.48 8.38
N ASN A 110 -11.66 -10.34 7.37
CA ASN A 110 -11.00 -11.64 7.45
C ASN A 110 -9.47 -11.51 7.40
N HIS A 111 -8.96 -10.62 6.56
CA HIS A 111 -7.53 -10.34 6.49
C HIS A 111 -7.00 -9.80 7.81
N THR A 112 -7.65 -8.78 8.38
CA THR A 112 -7.22 -8.16 9.65
C THR A 112 -7.23 -9.15 10.82
N LYS A 113 -8.19 -10.09 10.87
CA LYS A 113 -8.21 -11.19 11.87
C LYS A 113 -7.00 -12.13 11.75
N SER A 114 -6.44 -12.29 10.55
CA SER A 114 -5.25 -13.12 10.32
C SER A 114 -3.93 -12.43 10.66
N ILE A 115 -3.93 -11.11 10.85
CA ILE A 115 -2.73 -10.34 11.20
C ILE A 115 -2.47 -10.52 12.69
N LEU A 116 -1.35 -11.16 13.03
CA LEU A 116 -0.90 -11.30 14.40
C LEU A 116 -0.25 -9.99 14.88
N ALA A 117 -0.48 -9.66 16.15
CA ALA A 117 0.22 -8.56 16.78
C ALA A 117 1.72 -8.89 16.88
N VAL A 118 2.56 -8.07 16.23
CA VAL A 118 4.02 -8.20 16.23
C VAL A 118 4.68 -6.92 16.73
N PRO A 119 5.88 -6.98 17.33
CA PRO A 119 6.59 -5.78 17.76
C PRO A 119 6.90 -4.86 16.59
N ASN A 120 6.64 -3.56 16.75
CA ASN A 120 6.94 -2.55 15.72
C ASN A 120 8.46 -2.40 15.51
N GLN A 121 8.96 -2.93 14.39
CA GLN A 121 10.38 -2.83 14.01
C GLN A 121 10.79 -1.41 13.61
N PHE A 122 9.83 -0.54 13.31
CA PHE A 122 10.01 0.89 13.04
C PHE A 122 9.65 1.76 14.25
N SER A 123 9.72 1.21 15.47
CA SER A 123 9.63 2.03 16.68
C SER A 123 10.82 2.99 16.79
N LEU A 124 10.66 4.09 17.52
CA LEU A 124 11.75 5.06 17.75
C LEU A 124 13.00 4.36 18.32
N GLY A 125 12.82 3.42 19.26
CA GLY A 125 13.94 2.67 19.84
C GLY A 125 14.66 1.74 18.85
N HIS A 126 14.04 1.38 17.73
CA HIS A 126 14.64 0.57 16.68
C HIS A 126 15.26 1.41 15.55
N ILE A 127 14.69 2.58 15.24
CA ILE A 127 15.16 3.45 14.15
C ILE A 127 16.31 4.37 14.58
N LEU A 128 16.32 4.84 15.84
CA LEU A 128 17.36 5.77 16.29
C LEU A 128 18.75 5.15 16.13
N TRP A 129 19.70 5.94 15.63
CA TRP A 129 21.08 5.51 15.43
C TRP A 129 21.71 5.03 16.74
N LYS A 130 22.30 3.83 16.70
CA LYS A 130 22.90 3.17 17.87
C LYS A 130 24.43 3.11 17.68
N PRO A 131 25.22 3.90 18.42
CA PRO A 131 26.67 3.93 18.27
C PRO A 131 27.32 2.53 18.39
N TRP A 132 26.79 1.67 19.26
CA TRP A 132 27.31 0.33 19.51
C TRP A 132 26.92 -0.73 18.47
N LEU A 133 26.07 -0.40 17.49
CA LEU A 133 25.72 -1.30 16.38
C LEU A 133 26.40 -0.92 15.06
N GLN A 134 27.29 0.07 15.07
CA GLN A 134 27.94 0.53 13.85
C GLN A 134 29.10 -0.40 13.49
N PRO A 135 29.15 -0.96 12.28
CA PRO A 135 30.31 -1.68 11.82
C PRO A 135 31.50 -0.70 11.72
N CYS A 136 32.61 -1.06 12.35
CA CYS A 136 33.85 -0.29 12.34
C CYS A 136 34.98 -1.29 12.12
N CYS A 137 35.59 -1.27 10.93
CA CYS A 137 36.61 -2.24 10.53
C CYS A 137 38.04 -1.84 10.99
N SER A 138 38.19 -0.64 11.53
CA SER A 138 39.42 -0.17 12.19
C SER A 138 39.10 0.36 13.59
N SER A 139 40.04 1.04 14.24
CA SER A 139 39.76 1.64 15.54
C SER A 139 38.90 2.90 15.42
N LEU A 140 38.14 3.23 16.46
CA LEU A 140 37.44 4.52 16.55
C LEU A 140 38.42 5.72 16.46
N LEU A 141 39.66 5.53 16.92
CA LEU A 141 40.75 6.52 16.81
C LEU A 141 41.20 6.74 15.36
N GLN A 142 41.02 5.74 14.50
CA GLN A 142 41.21 5.81 13.05
C GLN A 142 39.90 6.11 12.32
N TRP A 143 38.87 6.59 13.04
CA TRP A 143 37.60 7.07 12.48
C TRP A 143 36.87 6.01 11.66
N CYS A 144 37.06 4.73 12.01
CA CYS A 144 36.53 3.60 11.23
C CYS A 144 36.94 3.62 9.75
N TYR A 145 38.01 4.33 9.39
CA TYR A 145 38.53 4.37 8.03
C TYR A 145 39.09 3.01 7.65
N CYS A 146 38.67 2.51 6.49
CA CYS A 146 39.15 1.27 5.91
C CYS A 146 39.31 1.47 4.41
N ASN A 147 40.44 1.01 3.87
CA ASN A 147 40.76 1.10 2.45
C ASN A 147 40.90 -0.30 1.83
N HIS A 148 40.02 -1.21 2.23
CA HIS A 148 39.99 -2.56 1.66
C HIS A 148 38.96 -2.60 0.54
N GLU A 149 39.41 -2.34 -0.69
CA GLU A 149 38.79 -2.97 -1.87
C GLU A 149 39.34 -4.40 -1.93
N SER A 150 38.50 -5.39 -1.68
CA SER A 150 38.83 -6.81 -1.85
C SER A 150 37.63 -7.54 -2.41
#